data_AF-A0A950XRV6-F1
#
_entry.id   AF-A0A950XRV6-F1
#
_cell.length_a   1.000
_cell.length_b   1.000
_cell.length_c   1.000
_cell.angle_alpha   90.00
_cell.angle_beta   90.00
_cell.angle_gamma   90.00
#
_symmetry.space_group_name_H-M   'P 1'
#
loop_
_entity.id
_entity.type
_entity.pdbx_description
1 polymer ?
#
loop_
_entity_poly.entity_id
_entity_poly.type
_entity_poly.pdbx_seq_one_letter_code
_entity_poly.pdbx_strand_id
1 'polypeptide(L)'
;MPIKQLTALTTAGITAVALGFAVVGCGSNTKTETKTSTSTSISTTVSKAVPTASAQAVGYNETIQDYIKQNQIVETPVHRGDPGSPNINLPTPPGWSDAGPSTPDSAYTAMVYDQPNVPDDPPRITAIVSKLTG
;
A
#
# COMPACT_ATOMS: atom_id res chain seq x y z
N MET A 1 -35.00 -56.93 25.56
CA MET A 1 -35.61 -55.81 24.80
C MET A 1 -34.49 -55.14 24.00
N PRO A 2 -34.76 -54.56 22.82
CA PRO A 2 -34.66 -55.15 21.48
C PRO A 2 -33.27 -55.06 20.81
N ILE A 3 -32.99 -56.06 19.97
CA ILE A 3 -32.08 -56.03 18.82
C ILE A 3 -32.66 -55.11 17.74
N LYS A 4 -31.85 -54.21 17.16
CA LYS A 4 -31.99 -53.48 15.87
C LYS A 4 -30.85 -52.45 15.78
N GLN A 5 -29.97 -52.35 14.79
CA GLN A 5 -29.85 -52.98 13.47
C GLN A 5 -28.36 -53.03 13.04
N LEU A 6 -27.99 -54.06 12.28
CA LEU A 6 -26.95 -53.96 11.26
C LEU A 6 -27.50 -53.10 10.11
N THR A 7 -26.70 -52.17 9.57
CA THR A 7 -26.63 -51.94 8.12
C THR A 7 -25.27 -51.35 7.78
N ALA A 8 -24.54 -52.10 6.95
CA ALA A 8 -23.32 -51.72 6.28
C ALA A 8 -23.64 -50.88 5.03
N LEU A 9 -22.81 -49.89 4.72
CA LEU A 9 -22.62 -49.31 3.38
C LEU A 9 -21.12 -48.93 3.31
N THR A 10 -20.23 -49.82 2.85
CA THR A 10 -19.72 -49.89 1.47
C THR A 10 -19.51 -48.54 0.78
N THR A 11 -18.27 -48.33 0.34
CA THR A 11 -17.85 -47.84 -1.00
C THR A 11 -16.95 -46.59 -0.97
N ALA A 12 -15.70 -46.86 -1.33
CA ALA A 12 -14.75 -46.10 -2.16
C ALA A 12 -14.72 -44.56 -2.11
N GLY A 13 -13.51 -44.03 -1.99
CA GLY A 13 -13.20 -42.68 -2.44
C GLY A 13 -11.90 -42.15 -1.87
N ILE A 14 -10.77 -42.50 -2.49
CA ILE A 14 -9.49 -41.84 -2.26
C ILE A 14 -9.61 -40.45 -2.91
N THR A 15 -9.63 -39.38 -2.13
CA THR A 15 -9.51 -38.02 -2.68
C THR A 15 -8.26 -37.36 -2.11
N ALA A 16 -7.13 -37.69 -2.74
CA ALA A 16 -5.93 -36.85 -2.64
C ALA A 16 -6.22 -35.53 -3.37
N VAL A 17 -6.40 -34.45 -2.63
CA VAL A 17 -6.46 -33.10 -3.21
C VAL A 17 -5.03 -32.65 -3.47
N ALA A 18 -4.53 -32.93 -4.67
CA ALA A 18 -3.33 -32.32 -5.20
C ALA A 18 -3.68 -30.90 -5.68
N LEU A 19 -3.31 -29.89 -4.90
CA LEU A 19 -3.35 -28.49 -5.33
C LEU A 19 -2.21 -28.27 -6.35
N GLY A 20 -2.55 -28.42 -7.63
CA GLY A 20 -1.64 -28.16 -8.75
C GLY A 20 -1.44 -26.66 -8.96
N PHE A 21 -0.19 -26.21 -8.88
CA PHE A 21 0.22 -24.92 -9.42
C PHE A 21 0.39 -25.07 -10.94
N ALA A 22 -0.51 -24.47 -11.72
CA ALA A 22 -0.28 -24.28 -13.14
C ALA A 22 0.60 -23.03 -13.32
N VAL A 23 1.92 -23.24 -13.42
CA VAL A 23 2.83 -22.27 -14.00
C VAL A 23 2.51 -22.23 -15.49
N VAL A 24 1.77 -21.21 -15.94
CA VAL A 24 1.72 -20.88 -17.37
C VAL A 24 3.08 -20.33 -17.75
N GLY A 25 3.91 -21.22 -18.28
CA GLY A 25 5.14 -20.85 -18.96
C GLY A 25 4.79 -19.96 -20.13
N CYS A 26 5.30 -18.72 -20.09
CA CYS A 26 5.42 -17.86 -21.26
C CYS A 26 6.36 -18.56 -22.25
N GLY A 27 5.79 -19.41 -23.10
CA GLY A 27 6.50 -20.14 -24.12
C GLY A 27 6.89 -19.21 -25.26
N SER A 28 8.17 -18.88 -25.37
CA SER A 28 8.75 -18.37 -26.61
C SER A 28 9.31 -19.57 -27.37
N ASN A 29 8.56 -20.06 -28.36
CA ASN A 29 8.96 -21.17 -29.20
C ASN A 29 9.76 -20.66 -30.43
N THR A 30 10.84 -21.38 -30.72
CA THR A 30 11.60 -21.52 -31.99
C THR A 30 12.59 -20.44 -32.45
N LYS A 31 13.85 -20.65 -32.05
CA LYS A 31 15.05 -20.95 -32.88
C LYS A 31 15.34 -20.13 -34.16
N THR A 32 16.48 -19.43 -34.18
CA THR A 32 17.66 -19.65 -35.07
C THR A 32 18.78 -18.65 -34.73
N GLU A 33 20.03 -19.11 -34.78
CA GLU A 33 21.25 -18.42 -34.35
C GLU A 33 21.72 -17.23 -35.22
N THR A 34 22.58 -16.41 -34.59
CA THR A 34 23.76 -15.70 -35.14
C THR A 34 23.69 -14.17 -35.20
N LYS A 35 24.29 -13.59 -34.16
CA LYS A 35 25.14 -12.38 -34.09
C LYS A 35 24.66 -11.09 -34.75
N THR A 36 24.26 -10.14 -33.90
CA THR A 36 24.80 -8.76 -33.91
C THR A 36 24.32 -7.99 -32.68
N SER A 37 25.26 -7.29 -32.03
CA SER A 37 25.03 -6.46 -30.86
C SER A 37 24.06 -5.32 -31.17
N THR A 38 22.98 -5.24 -30.41
CA THR A 38 22.23 -4.00 -30.20
C THR A 38 21.52 -4.11 -28.86
N SER A 39 21.92 -3.25 -27.93
CA SER A 39 21.32 -3.14 -26.61
C SER A 39 20.02 -2.34 -26.78
N THR A 40 18.92 -3.04 -27.07
CA THR A 40 17.58 -2.45 -27.06
C THR A 40 17.06 -2.48 -25.63
N SER A 41 17.16 -1.35 -24.93
CA SER A 41 16.41 -1.12 -23.69
C SER A 41 14.93 -1.12 -24.03
N ILE A 42 14.22 -2.19 -23.66
CA ILE A 42 12.76 -2.24 -23.72
C ILE A 42 12.26 -1.45 -22.50
N SER A 43 12.07 -0.14 -22.69
CA SER A 43 11.29 0.67 -21.75
C SER A 43 9.83 0.23 -21.88
N THR A 44 9.34 -0.55 -20.93
CA THR A 44 7.91 -0.79 -20.76
C THR A 44 7.26 0.54 -20.38
N THR A 45 6.67 1.22 -21.36
CA THR A 45 5.80 2.37 -21.12
C THR A 45 4.53 1.86 -20.47
N VAL A 46 4.48 1.86 -19.14
CA VAL A 46 3.22 1.82 -18.40
C VAL A 46 2.56 3.17 -18.68
N SER A 47 1.53 3.18 -19.53
CA SER A 47 0.67 4.35 -19.71
C SER A 47 -0.05 4.61 -18.40
N LYS A 48 0.55 5.44 -17.54
CA LYS A 48 -0.10 5.98 -16.35
C LYS A 48 -1.24 6.86 -16.84
N ALA A 49 -2.47 6.49 -16.50
CA ALA A 49 -3.61 7.37 -16.70
C ALA A 49 -3.29 8.72 -16.04
N VAL A 50 -3.26 9.79 -16.83
CA VAL A 50 -3.10 11.14 -16.31
C VAL A 50 -4.39 11.46 -15.57
N PRO A 51 -4.34 11.81 -14.27
CA PRO A 51 -5.53 12.29 -13.59
C PRO A 51 -6.00 13.55 -14.33
N THR A 52 -7.24 13.53 -14.80
CA THR A 52 -7.88 14.69 -15.42
C THR A 52 -7.88 15.81 -14.39
N ALA A 53 -7.23 16.93 -14.70
CA ALA A 53 -7.24 18.09 -13.83
C ALA A 53 -8.67 18.62 -13.73
N SER A 54 -9.28 18.49 -12.55
CA SER A 54 -10.56 19.11 -12.22
C SER A 54 -10.41 20.62 -12.37
N ALA A 55 -11.33 21.27 -13.07
CA ALA A 55 -11.38 22.72 -13.12
C ALA A 55 -11.47 23.27 -11.68
N GLN A 56 -10.57 24.19 -11.31
CA GLN A 56 -10.62 24.82 -9.99
C GLN A 56 -11.92 25.61 -9.89
N ALA A 57 -12.89 25.09 -9.13
CA ALA A 57 -14.16 25.76 -8.91
C ALA A 57 -13.90 27.03 -8.09
N VAL A 58 -14.32 28.19 -8.61
CA VAL A 58 -14.34 29.45 -7.86
C VAL A 58 -15.55 29.39 -6.92
N GLY A 59 -15.33 29.01 -5.67
CA GLY A 59 -16.36 28.63 -4.69
C GLY A 59 -15.73 27.82 -3.54
N TYR A 60 -16.55 27.21 -2.68
CA TYR A 60 -16.08 26.33 -1.58
C TYR A 60 -14.87 25.49 -2.03
N ASN A 61 -13.72 25.67 -1.35
CA ASN A 61 -12.51 24.95 -1.70
C ASN A 61 -12.69 23.50 -1.27
N GLU A 62 -13.01 22.63 -2.23
CA GLU A 62 -13.09 21.20 -1.99
C GLU A 62 -11.76 20.71 -1.40
N THR A 63 -11.83 20.06 -0.24
CA THR A 63 -10.65 19.49 0.41
C THR A 63 -10.42 18.06 -0.06
N ILE A 64 -9.21 17.54 0.17
CA ILE A 64 -8.90 16.12 -0.06
C ILE A 64 -9.88 15.22 0.72
N GLN A 65 -10.29 15.64 1.92
CA GLN A 65 -11.18 14.85 2.76
C GLN A 65 -12.61 14.85 2.22
N ASP A 66 -13.04 15.94 1.59
CA ASP A 66 -14.33 16.00 0.91
C ASP A 66 -14.34 15.06 -0.29
N TYR A 67 -13.25 15.05 -1.07
CA TYR A 67 -13.12 14.14 -2.21
C TYR A 67 -13.16 12.68 -1.77
N ILE A 68 -12.40 12.30 -0.74
CA ILE A 68 -12.38 10.93 -0.21
C ILE A 68 -13.79 10.47 0.17
N LYS A 69 -14.54 11.31 0.90
CA LYS A 69 -15.92 11.00 1.32
C LYS A 69 -16.88 10.86 0.13
N GLN A 70 -16.85 11.82 -0.80
CA GLN A 70 -17.74 11.84 -1.96
C GLN A 70 -17.55 10.63 -2.87
N ASN A 71 -16.33 10.13 -2.98
CA ASN A 71 -15.99 9.02 -3.86
C ASN A 71 -15.97 7.66 -3.15
N GLN A 72 -16.48 7.59 -1.92
CA GLN A 72 -16.54 6.35 -1.12
C GLN A 72 -15.17 5.67 -0.93
N ILE A 73 -14.10 6.47 -0.90
CA ILE A 73 -12.75 5.99 -0.64
C ILE A 73 -12.60 5.82 0.87
N VAL A 74 -12.08 4.66 1.29
CA VAL A 74 -11.72 4.38 2.67
C VAL A 74 -10.32 4.93 2.94
N GLU A 75 -10.22 5.85 3.90
CA GLU A 75 -8.96 6.37 4.41
C GLU A 75 -8.59 5.67 5.72
N THR A 76 -7.40 5.08 5.78
CA THR A 76 -6.86 4.45 6.99
C THR A 76 -5.53 5.12 7.37
N PRO A 77 -5.36 5.62 8.60
CA PRO A 77 -4.07 6.13 9.07
C PRO A 77 -2.98 5.06 8.96
N VAL A 78 -1.76 5.50 8.64
CA VAL A 78 -0.59 4.65 8.52
C VAL A 78 0.49 5.14 9.47
N HIS A 79 1.01 4.24 10.30
CA HIS A 79 2.12 4.51 11.20
C HIS A 79 3.43 3.88 10.71
N ARG A 80 4.54 4.40 11.22
CA ARG A 80 5.86 3.82 10.95
C ARG A 80 5.95 2.43 11.57
N GLY A 81 6.31 1.44 10.76
CA GLY A 81 6.45 0.04 11.21
C GLY A 81 5.19 -0.81 11.05
N ASP A 82 4.06 -0.21 10.67
CA ASP A 82 2.85 -0.96 10.34
C ASP A 82 3.11 -1.95 9.19
N PRO A 83 2.50 -3.16 9.23
CA PRO A 83 2.66 -4.14 8.17
C PRO A 83 2.20 -3.60 6.79
N GLY A 84 3.10 -3.65 5.81
CA GLY A 84 2.83 -3.17 4.45
C GLY A 84 2.92 -1.66 4.28
N SER A 85 3.31 -0.92 5.31
CA SER A 85 3.50 0.52 5.23
C SER A 85 4.83 0.87 4.56
N PRO A 86 4.87 1.99 3.80
CA PRO A 86 6.10 2.45 3.19
C PRO A 86 7.13 2.85 4.25
N ASN A 87 8.41 2.71 3.92
CA ASN A 87 9.48 3.30 4.73
C ASN A 87 9.77 4.71 4.23
N ILE A 88 9.24 5.72 4.94
CA ILE A 88 9.46 7.13 4.65
C ILE A 88 10.51 7.66 5.62
N ASN A 89 11.69 8.01 5.10
CA ASN A 89 12.74 8.68 5.85
C ASN A 89 12.69 10.17 5.53
N LEU A 90 12.31 10.98 6.52
CA LEU A 90 12.39 12.44 6.43
C LEU A 90 13.70 12.87 7.09
N PRO A 91 14.60 13.58 6.39
CA PRO A 91 15.83 14.07 7.01
C PRO A 91 15.49 15.11 8.07
N THR A 92 16.15 15.02 9.22
CA THR A 92 16.02 16.00 10.29
C THR A 92 16.88 17.23 9.98
N PRO A 93 16.31 18.44 9.82
CA PRO A 93 17.09 19.63 9.57
C PRO A 93 17.96 20.02 10.79
N PRO A 94 19.03 20.82 10.60
CA PRO A 94 19.82 21.34 11.71
C PRO A 94 18.96 22.13 12.71
N GLY A 95 19.14 21.89 14.01
CA GLY A 95 18.37 22.52 15.09
C GLY A 95 16.96 21.95 15.29
N TRP A 96 16.65 20.82 14.64
CA TRP A 96 15.42 20.08 14.86
C TRP A 96 15.73 18.70 15.45
N SER A 97 14.78 18.18 16.22
CA SER A 97 14.82 16.84 16.79
C SER A 97 13.49 16.12 16.58
N ASP A 98 13.51 14.79 16.68
CA ASP A 98 12.28 14.00 16.72
C ASP A 98 11.43 14.43 17.93
N ALA A 99 10.12 14.59 17.71
CA ALA A 99 9.20 15.06 18.76
C ALA A 99 8.95 13.99 19.84
N GLY A 100 9.38 12.74 19.62
CA GLY A 100 9.32 11.64 20.57
C GLY A 100 7.89 11.45 21.11
N PRO A 101 7.69 11.42 22.44
CA PRO A 101 6.38 11.31 23.06
C PRO A 101 5.39 12.44 22.72
N SER A 102 5.87 13.57 22.19
CA SER A 102 5.02 14.68 21.75
C SER A 102 4.50 14.51 20.32
N THR A 103 4.85 13.42 19.64
CA THR A 103 4.32 13.08 18.32
C THR A 103 2.83 12.76 18.43
N PRO A 104 1.94 13.42 17.68
CA PRO A 104 0.52 13.10 17.68
C PRO A 104 0.26 11.66 17.23
N ASP A 105 -0.73 11.00 17.81
CA ASP A 105 -1.08 9.60 17.45
C ASP A 105 -1.49 9.44 15.99
N SER A 106 -1.93 10.49 15.30
CA SER A 106 -2.29 10.45 13.87
C SER A 106 -1.08 10.64 12.93
N ALA A 107 0.08 10.95 13.49
CA ALA A 107 1.27 11.28 12.70
C ALA A 107 2.12 10.03 12.43
N TYR A 108 2.71 9.99 11.24
CA TYR A 108 3.74 9.03 10.88
C TYR A 108 5.09 9.39 11.50
N THR A 109 5.38 10.69 11.64
CA THR A 109 6.52 11.25 12.37
C THR A 109 6.26 12.72 12.67
N ALA A 110 6.86 13.24 13.73
CA ALA A 110 6.88 14.66 14.01
C ALA A 110 8.27 15.09 14.46
N MET A 111 8.64 16.32 14.12
CA MET A 111 9.89 16.97 14.52
C MET A 111 9.58 18.31 15.17
N VAL A 112 10.39 18.69 16.15
CA VAL A 112 10.27 19.94 16.91
C VAL A 112 11.57 20.72 16.82
N TYR A 113 11.48 22.04 16.75
CA TYR A 113 12.65 22.91 16.77
C TYR A 113 13.22 23.01 18.19
N ASP A 114 14.54 22.87 18.33
CA ASP A 114 15.22 22.72 19.63
C ASP A 114 15.35 24.04 20.39
N GLN A 115 15.30 25.18 19.69
CA GLN A 115 15.55 26.50 20.26
C GLN A 115 14.39 27.48 20.00
N PRO A 116 13.16 27.15 20.43
CA PRO A 116 12.01 28.00 20.19
C PRO A 116 12.13 29.32 20.96
N ASN A 117 11.68 30.42 20.35
CA ASN A 117 11.59 31.70 21.04
C ASN A 117 10.45 31.73 22.08
N VAL A 118 9.44 30.88 21.90
CA VAL A 118 8.32 30.66 22.82
C VAL A 118 8.29 29.17 23.20
N PRO A 119 8.79 28.78 24.38
CA PRO A 119 8.96 27.36 24.75
C PRO A 119 7.66 26.55 24.77
N ASP A 120 6.53 27.18 25.10
CA ASP A 120 5.23 26.52 25.17
C ASP A 120 4.56 26.30 23.80
N ASP A 121 5.08 26.95 22.75
CA ASP A 121 4.60 26.82 21.36
C ASP A 121 5.78 26.71 20.39
N PRO A 122 6.55 25.60 20.46
CA PRO A 122 7.70 25.43 19.60
C PRO A 122 7.25 25.14 18.15
N PRO A 123 8.01 25.59 17.13
CA PRO A 123 7.78 25.17 15.76
C PRO A 123 7.81 23.65 15.61
N ARG A 124 6.85 23.09 14.87
CA ARG A 124 6.69 21.65 14.65
C ARG A 124 6.46 21.34 13.17
N ILE A 125 7.01 20.21 12.73
CA ILE A 125 6.73 19.60 11.42
C ILE A 125 6.10 18.25 11.69
N THR A 126 4.88 18.03 11.22
CA THR A 126 4.15 16.76 11.39
C THR A 126 3.88 16.17 10.02
N ALA A 127 4.26 14.90 9.82
CA ALA A 127 3.93 14.14 8.63
C ALA A 127 2.78 13.18 8.93
N ILE A 128 1.72 13.23 8.13
CA ILE A 128 0.57 12.32 8.20
C ILE A 128 0.60 11.46 6.93
N VAL A 129 0.36 10.17 7.09
CA VAL A 129 0.30 9.22 5.98
C VAL A 129 -1.01 8.47 6.10
N SER A 130 -1.77 8.45 5.00
CA SER A 130 -3.03 7.74 4.92
C SER A 130 -3.01 6.75 3.76
N LYS A 131 -3.44 5.52 4.01
CA LYS A 131 -3.75 4.54 2.98
C LYS A 131 -5.16 4.80 2.45
N LEU A 132 -5.28 4.99 1.15
CA LEU A 132 -6.55 5.17 0.46
C LEU A 132 -6.90 3.89 -0.29
N THR A 133 -8.09 3.34 -0.05
CA THR A 133 -8.62 2.16 -0.76
C THR A 133 -10.04 2.42 -1.22
N GLY A 134 -10.32 2.09 -2.48
CA GLY A 134 -11.63 2.23 -3.13
C GLY A 134 -11.63 1.53 -4.47
#